data_AF-A0AAJ2AKT6-F1
#
_entry.id   AF-A0AAJ2AKT6-F1
#
_cell.length_a   1.000
_cell.length_b   1.000
_cell.length_c   1.000
_cell.angle_alpha   90.00
_cell.angle_beta   90.00
_cell.angle_gamma   90.00
#
_symmetry.space_group_name_H-M   'P 1'
#
loop_
_entity.id
_entity.type
_entity.pdbx_description
1 polymer ?
#
loop_
_entity_poly.entity_id
_entity_poly.type
_entity_poly.pdbx_seq_one_letter_code
_entity_poly.pdbx_strand_id
1 'polypeptide(L)'
;METRMIQQAVILNLIVIGEAAVQIETEFPAFAQANAAVPWKKLRGMRNRMTHGYFDTNLDIVWETVQTALPDLERRLAQPLE
;
A
#
# COMPACT_ATOMS: atom_id res chain seq x y z
N MET A 1 -6.41 18.10 -0.39
CA MET A 1 -7.39 17.05 -0.77
C MET A 1 -8.79 17.66 -0.83
N GLU A 2 -9.01 18.65 -1.68
CA GLU A 2 -10.25 19.44 -1.63
C GLU A 2 -11.38 18.87 -2.51
N THR A 3 -11.05 17.97 -3.44
CA THR A 3 -12.02 17.39 -4.36
C THR A 3 -12.08 15.87 -4.26
N ARG A 4 -13.28 15.35 -4.49
CA ARG A 4 -13.55 13.90 -4.55
C ARG A 4 -12.66 13.19 -5.58
N MET A 5 -12.33 13.86 -6.68
CA MET A 5 -11.42 13.34 -7.70
C MET A 5 -10.01 13.07 -7.14
N ILE A 6 -9.45 14.00 -6.37
CA ILE A 6 -8.13 13.81 -5.74
C ILE A 6 -8.18 12.65 -4.75
N GLN A 7 -9.23 12.56 -3.94
CA GLN A 7 -9.39 11.46 -2.98
C GLN A 7 -9.43 10.10 -3.68
N GLN A 8 -10.22 10.00 -4.76
CA GLN A 8 -10.33 8.78 -5.55
C GLN A 8 -9.02 8.41 -6.23
N ALA A 9 -8.29 9.39 -6.78
CA ALA A 9 -6.99 9.15 -7.38
C ALA A 9 -5.99 8.63 -6.35
N VAL A 10 -5.93 9.19 -5.14
CA VAL A 10 -5.06 8.72 -4.07
C VAL A 10 -5.42 7.28 -3.66
N ILE A 11 -6.71 6.99 -3.44
CA ILE A 11 -7.17 5.65 -3.08
C ILE A 11 -6.80 4.62 -4.16
N LEU A 12 -6.99 4.97 -5.43
CA LEU A 12 -6.64 4.08 -6.54
C LEU A 12 -5.14 3.76 -6.55
N ASN A 13 -4.28 4.76 -6.35
CA ASN A 13 -2.84 4.54 -6.30
C ASN A 13 -2.44 3.63 -5.14
N LEU A 14 -3.06 3.78 -3.96
CA LEU A 14 -2.81 2.90 -2.83
C LEU A 14 -3.25 1.46 -3.11
N ILE A 15 -4.38 1.28 -3.79
CA ILE A 15 -4.84 -0.06 -4.25
C ILE A 15 -3.80 -0.68 -5.19
N VAL A 16 -3.30 0.07 -6.17
CA VAL A 16 -2.28 -0.40 -7.12
C VAL A 16 -1.00 -0.85 -6.40
N ILE A 17 -0.54 -0.07 -5.42
CA ILE A 17 0.64 -0.44 -4.60
C ILE A 17 0.40 -1.76 -3.86
N GLY A 18 -0.77 -1.92 -3.24
CA GLY A 18 -1.08 -3.15 -2.52
C GLY A 18 -1.31 -4.35 -3.45
N GLU A 19 -1.81 -4.16 -4.67
CA GLU A 19 -1.91 -5.22 -5.68
C GLU A 19 -0.51 -5.68 -6.13
N ALA A 20 0.41 -4.74 -6.38
CA ALA A 20 1.80 -5.08 -6.68
C ALA A 20 2.46 -5.89 -5.56
N ALA A 21 2.21 -5.53 -4.30
CA ALA A 21 2.68 -6.29 -3.14
C ALA A 21 2.13 -7.72 -3.10
N VAL A 22 0.84 -7.91 -3.40
CA VAL A 22 0.21 -9.24 -3.50
C VAL A 22 0.83 -10.07 -4.60
N GLN A 23 1.06 -9.47 -5.77
CA GLN A 23 1.68 -10.15 -6.89
C GLN A 23 3.11 -10.59 -6.55
N ILE A 24 3.90 -9.73 -5.89
CA ILE A 24 5.25 -10.08 -5.42
C ILE A 24 5.21 -11.24 -4.41
N GLU A 25 4.34 -11.20 -3.40
CA GLU A 25 4.21 -12.31 -2.42
C GLU A 25 3.82 -13.64 -3.11
N THR A 26 3.04 -13.57 -4.20
CA THR A 26 2.48 -14.75 -4.87
C THR A 26 3.42 -15.33 -5.91
N GLU A 27 3.98 -14.49 -6.78
CA GLU A 27 4.82 -14.90 -7.91
C GLU A 27 6.29 -15.02 -7.51
N PHE A 28 6.75 -14.25 -6.51
CA PHE A 28 8.13 -14.21 -6.05
C PHE A 28 8.26 -14.41 -4.53
N PRO A 29 7.72 -15.52 -3.97
CA PRO A 29 7.67 -15.73 -2.52
C PRO A 29 9.06 -15.75 -1.86
N ALA A 30 10.09 -16.29 -2.54
CA ALA A 30 11.45 -16.31 -2.04
C ALA A 30 12.04 -14.89 -1.93
N PHE A 31 11.78 -14.02 -2.91
CA PHE A 31 12.19 -12.62 -2.87
C PHE A 31 11.50 -11.86 -1.74
N ALA A 32 10.17 -12.05 -1.60
CA ALA A 32 9.40 -11.44 -0.52
C ALA A 32 9.91 -11.89 0.87
N GLN A 33 10.32 -13.16 0.99
CA GLN A 33 10.90 -13.71 2.22
C GLN A 33 12.30 -13.13 2.51
N ALA A 34 13.16 -13.02 1.51
CA ALA A 34 14.48 -12.39 1.66
C ALA A 34 14.33 -10.90 2.06
N ASN A 35 13.31 -10.23 1.53
CA ASN A 35 13.01 -8.82 1.78
C ASN A 35 11.88 -8.63 2.80
N ALA A 36 11.93 -9.37 3.92
CA ALA A 36 10.90 -9.35 4.97
C ALA A 36 10.79 -8.00 5.73
N ALA A 37 11.76 -7.10 5.55
CA ALA A 37 11.70 -5.74 6.07
C ALA A 37 10.56 -4.92 5.43
N VAL A 38 10.16 -5.27 4.21
CA VAL A 38 9.01 -4.68 3.53
C VAL A 38 7.72 -5.29 4.09
N PRO A 39 6.72 -4.48 4.49
CA PRO A 39 5.53 -4.97 5.19
C PRO A 39 4.47 -5.55 4.23
N TRP A 40 4.83 -6.56 3.43
CA TRP A 40 4.00 -7.14 2.36
C TRP A 40 2.56 -7.45 2.78
N LYS A 41 2.39 -8.18 3.91
CA LYS A 41 1.07 -8.51 4.46
C LYS A 41 0.23 -7.27 4.81
N LYS A 42 0.86 -6.18 5.27
CA LYS A 42 0.15 -4.92 5.57
C LYS A 42 -0.31 -4.24 4.27
N LEU A 43 0.51 -4.26 3.21
CA LEU A 43 0.14 -3.72 1.90
C LEU A 43 -1.03 -4.48 1.28
N ARG A 44 -1.03 -5.82 1.37
CA ARG A 44 -2.19 -6.65 1.00
C ARG A 44 -3.43 -6.31 1.81
N GLY A 45 -3.29 -6.17 3.13
CA GLY A 45 -4.39 -5.77 4.02
C GLY A 45 -4.97 -4.39 3.68
N MET A 46 -4.10 -3.43 3.37
CA MET A 46 -4.45 -2.08 2.94
C MET A 46 -5.29 -2.13 1.64
N ARG A 47 -4.85 -2.86 0.62
CA ARG A 47 -5.60 -3.05 -0.63
C ARG A 47 -6.98 -3.65 -0.39
N ASN A 48 -7.09 -4.67 0.47
CA ASN A 48 -8.38 -5.26 0.79
C ASN A 48 -9.33 -4.26 1.47
N ARG A 49 -8.81 -3.45 2.39
CA ARG A 49 -9.59 -2.42 3.06
C ARG A 49 -10.08 -1.33 2.09
N MET A 50 -9.25 -0.91 1.14
CA MET A 50 -9.56 0.16 0.20
C MET A 50 -10.47 -0.28 -0.95
N THR A 51 -10.43 -1.56 -1.35
CA THR A 51 -11.31 -2.11 -2.39
C THR A 51 -12.74 -2.38 -1.90
N HIS A 52 -12.91 -2.68 -0.61
CA HIS A 52 -14.21 -3.04 -0.03
C HIS A 52 -14.96 -1.86 0.61
N GLY A 53 -14.37 -0.66 0.60
CA GLY A 53 -14.85 0.48 1.37
C GLY A 53 -15.38 1.67 0.57
N TYR A 54 -15.77 1.55 -0.71
CA TYR A 54 -16.10 2.72 -1.55
C TYR A 54 -17.13 3.71 -0.96
N PHE A 55 -17.96 3.30 0.01
CA PHE A 55 -18.88 4.17 0.74
C PHE A 55 -18.47 4.49 2.19
N ASP A 56 -17.53 3.74 2.78
CA ASP A 56 -17.18 3.79 4.21
C ASP A 56 -15.65 3.88 4.44
N THR A 57 -14.91 4.26 3.39
CA THR A 57 -13.46 4.44 3.46
C THR A 57 -13.20 5.66 4.33
N ASN A 58 -12.75 5.40 5.54
CA ASN A 58 -12.28 6.44 6.44
C ASN A 58 -11.08 7.16 5.80
N LEU A 59 -11.32 8.39 5.34
CA LEU A 59 -10.32 9.22 4.66
C LEU A 59 -9.18 9.62 5.59
N ASP A 60 -9.39 9.66 6.90
CA ASP A 60 -8.33 9.92 7.87
C ASP A 60 -7.30 8.79 7.85
N ILE A 61 -7.74 7.54 7.76
CA ILE A 61 -6.84 6.37 7.65
C ILE A 61 -6.09 6.41 6.31
N VAL A 62 -6.77 6.76 5.22
CA VAL A 62 -6.12 6.92 3.91
C VAL A 62 -5.01 7.97 4.01
N TRP A 63 -5.29 9.09 4.67
CA TRP A 63 -4.35 10.19 4.76
C TRP A 63 -3.20 9.94 5.75
N GLU A 64 -3.47 9.28 6.87
CA GLU A 64 -2.44 8.74 7.75
C GLU A 64 -1.50 7.81 6.98
N THR A 65 -2.06 6.92 6.15
CA THR A 65 -1.27 6.00 5.31
C THR A 65 -0.35 6.76 4.36
N VAL A 66 -0.85 7.80 3.68
CA VAL A 66 -0.06 8.62 2.76
C VAL A 66 1.04 9.41 3.47
N GLN A 67 0.77 9.94 4.66
CA GLN A 67 1.74 10.78 5.37
C GLN A 67 2.78 9.99 6.17
N THR A 68 2.46 8.76 6.57
CA THR A 68 3.30 8.00 7.53
C THR A 68 3.79 6.68 6.94
N ALA A 69 2.88 5.80 6.54
CA ALA A 69 3.22 4.45 6.13
C ALA A 69 3.90 4.41 4.75
N LEU A 70 3.49 5.27 3.84
CA LEU A 70 4.07 5.38 2.50
C LEU A 70 5.53 5.88 2.52
N PRO A 71 5.88 6.97 3.22
CA PRO A 71 7.28 7.39 3.35
C PRO A 71 8.14 6.35 4.09
N ASP A 72 7.57 5.61 5.04
CA ASP A 72 8.28 4.51 5.68
C ASP A 72 8.54 3.35 4.70
N LEU A 73 7.55 2.99 3.88
CA LEU A 73 7.69 2.00 2.83
C LEU A 73 8.77 2.40 1.81
N GLU A 74 8.74 3.65 1.33
CA GLU A 74 9.72 4.17 0.38
C GLU A 74 11.15 4.07 0.94
N ARG A 75 11.35 4.45 2.21
CA ARG A 75 12.65 4.32 2.87
C ARG A 75 13.13 2.87 2.96
N ARG A 76 12.23 1.91 3.19
CA ARG A 76 12.57 0.48 3.22
C ARG A 76 12.94 -0.06 1.83
N LEU A 77 12.25 0.42 0.79
CA LEU A 77 12.51 0.02 -0.61
C LEU A 77 13.76 0.69 -1.20
N ALA A 78 14.15 1.86 -0.69
CA ALA A 78 15.36 2.57 -1.10
C ALA A 78 16.65 1.94 -0.54
N GLN A 79 16.54 0.99 0.40
CA GLN A 79 17.67 0.18 0.83
C GLN A 79 17.99 -0.86 -0.24
N PRO A 80 19.27 -1.24 -0.44
CA PRO A 80 19.62 -2.30 -1.38
C PRO A 80 18.82 -3.56 -1.04
N LEU A 81 18.05 -4.03 -2.01
CA LEU A 81 17.39 -5.33 -1.93
C LEU A 81 18.48 -6.38 -2.14
N GLU A 82 18.74 -7.20 -1.11
CA GLU A 82 19.68 -8.33 -1.17
C GLU A 82 19.13 -9.49 -1.99
#